data_AF-A0A497DYZ9-F1
#
_entry.id   AF-A0A497DYZ9-F1
#
_cell.length_a   1.000
_cell.length_b   1.000
_cell.length_c   1.000
_cell.angle_alpha   90.00
_cell.angle_beta   90.00
_cell.angle_gamma   90.00
#
_symmetry.space_group_name_H-M   'P 1'
#
loop_
_entity.id
_entity.type
_entity.pdbx_description
1 polymer ?
#
loop_
_entity_poly.entity_id
_entity_poly.type
_entity_poly.pdbx_seq_one_letter_code
_entity_poly.pdbx_strand_id
1 'polypeptide(L)' 'MNYFLSLGSNLGHRRKNLQQAARLLITQAIKIVKSSSLYVTEPVDYHSQPWFLNCVLQIETELSPEELLS' A
#
# COMPACT_ATOMS: atom_id res chain seq x y z
N MET A 1 6.67 15.69 -6.09
CA MET A 1 5.22 15.43 -6.40
C MET A 1 4.54 14.72 -5.24
N ASN A 2 3.21 14.88 -5.08
CA ASN A 2 2.42 14.22 -4.03
C ASN A 2 1.46 13.18 -4.63
N TYR A 3 1.50 11.95 -4.12
CA TYR A 3 0.63 10.85 -4.56
C TYR A 3 -0.04 10.15 -3.37
N PHE A 4 -1.13 9.45 -3.64
CA PHE A 4 -1.80 8.57 -2.69
C PHE A 4 -1.81 7.14 -3.23
N LEU A 5 -1.23 6.22 -2.47
CA LEU A 5 -1.14 4.81 -2.84
C LEU A 5 -2.07 3.98 -1.94
N SER A 6 -2.94 3.18 -2.54
CA SER A 6 -3.68 2.15 -1.81
C SER A 6 -2.83 0.90 -1.67
N LEU A 7 -2.69 0.38 -0.46
CA LEU A 7 -2.09 -0.92 -0.20
C LEU A 7 -3.15 -1.90 0.29
N GLY A 8 -3.12 -3.13 -0.21
CA GLY A 8 -4.02 -4.20 0.19
C GLY A 8 -3.31 -5.55 0.26
N SER A 9 -3.62 -6.34 1.29
CA SER A 9 -3.11 -7.70 1.41
C SER A 9 -4.14 -8.61 2.07
N ASN A 10 -4.47 -9.73 1.43
CA ASN A 10 -5.38 -10.75 1.96
C ASN A 10 -4.73 -12.11 2.24
N LEU A 11 -3.53 -12.37 1.71
CA LEU A 11 -2.85 -13.66 1.88
C LEU A 11 -1.73 -13.63 2.93
N GLY A 12 -1.55 -14.76 3.62
CA GLY A 12 -0.46 -14.98 4.57
C GLY A 12 -0.40 -13.92 5.67
N HIS A 13 0.79 -13.36 5.90
CA HIS A 13 1.01 -12.36 6.95
C HIS A 13 0.67 -10.94 6.50
N ARG A 14 -0.61 -10.66 6.25
CA ARG A 14 -1.15 -9.39 5.72
C ARG A 14 -0.47 -8.13 6.27
N ARG A 15 -0.39 -7.98 7.60
CA ARG A 15 0.26 -6.81 8.22
C ARG A 15 1.75 -6.72 7.92
N LYS A 16 2.48 -7.86 7.93
CA LYS A 16 3.90 -7.89 7.58
C LYS A 16 4.11 -7.50 6.11
N ASN A 17 3.23 -7.94 5.22
CA ASN A 17 3.29 -7.59 3.79
C ASN A 17 3.13 -6.08 3.60
N LEU A 18 2.14 -5.45 4.25
CA LEU A 18 1.96 -3.99 4.19
C LEU A 18 3.16 -3.23 4.77
N GLN A 19 3.72 -3.71 5.90
CA GLN A 19 4.92 -3.12 6.50
C GLN A 19 6.15 -3.25 5.58
N GLN A 20 6.29 -4.38 4.90
CA GLN A 20 7.37 -4.61 3.95
C GLN A 20 7.23 -3.70 2.73
N ALA A 21 6.03 -3.56 2.17
CA ALA A 21 5.77 -2.64 1.07
C ALA A 21 6.16 -1.20 1.43
N ALA A 22 5.74 -0.72 2.60
CA ALA A 22 6.11 0.62 3.08
C ALA A 22 7.63 0.78 3.24
N ARG A 23 8.34 -0.24 3.75
CA ARG A 23 9.81 -0.21 3.86
C ARG A 23 10.48 -0.15 2.49
N LEU A 24 9.99 -0.92 1.51
CA LEU A 24 10.55 -0.96 0.16
C LEU A 24 10.38 0.40 -0.55
N LEU A 25 9.25 1.09 -0.37
CA LEU A 25 9.06 2.45 -0.87
C LEU A 25 10.13 3.39 -0.30
N ILE A 26 10.40 3.34 1.01
CA ILE A 26 11.45 4.15 1.64
C ILE A 26 12.83 3.84 1.04
N THR A 27 13.14 2.58 0.73
CA THR A 27 14.42 2.22 0.10
C THR A 27 14.59 2.76 -1.32
N GLN A 28 13.49 3.11 -2.00
CA GLN A 28 13.47 3.77 -3.31
C GLN A 28 13.49 5.30 -3.21
N ALA A 29 13.91 5.86 -2.07
CA ALA A 29 13.90 7.29 -1.77
C ALA A 29 12.51 7.95 -1.85
N ILE A 30 11.42 7.17 -1.74
CA ILE A 30 10.05 7.70 -1.65
C ILE A 30 9.77 8.05 -0.18
N LYS A 31 9.37 9.29 0.07
CA LYS A 31 9.03 9.77 1.41
C LYS A 31 7.57 9.46 1.72
N ILE A 32 7.33 8.67 2.77
CA ILE A 32 5.99 8.46 3.31
C ILE A 32 5.65 9.62 4.25
N VAL A 33 4.62 10.39 3.92
CA VAL A 33 4.20 11.58 4.68
C VAL A 33 3.23 11.20 5.80
N LYS A 34 2.25 10.34 5.50
CA LYS A 34 1.27 9.83 6.46
C LYS A 34 0.65 8.53 5.98
N SER A 35 0.10 7.76 6.90
CA SER A 35 -0.73 6.58 6.62
C SER A 35 -2.13 6.76 7.19
N SER A 36 -3.12 6.18 6.53
CA SER A 36 -4.43 5.96 7.14
C SER A 36 -4.37 4.91 8.26
N SER A 37 -5.49 4.74 8.96
CA SER A 37 -5.76 3.53 9.75
C SER A 37 -5.75 2.29 8.86
N LEU A 38 -5.58 1.12 9.49
CA LEU A 38 -5.78 -0.17 8.84
C LEU A 38 -7.26 -0.55 8.86
N TYR A 39 -7.77 -1.04 7.74
CA TYR A 39 -9.15 -1.49 7.59
C TYR A 39 -9.20 -2.94 7.12
N VAL A 40 -10.13 -3.70 7.67
CA VAL A 40 -10.43 -5.06 7.21
C VAL A 40 -11.70 -4.99 6.36
N THR A 41 -11.63 -5.40 5.10
CA THR A 41 -12.76 -5.30 4.16
C THR A 41 -12.99 -6.61 3.43
N GLU A 42 -14.24 -6.83 3.04
CA GLU A 42 -14.64 -7.99 2.24
C GLU A 42 -13.97 -7.94 0.84
N PRO A 43 -13.63 -9.10 0.25
CA PRO A 43 -13.31 -9.18 -1.18
C PRO A 43 -14.49 -8.77 -2.06
N VAL A 44 -14.26 -8.02 -3.13
CA VAL A 44 -15.33 -7.48 -3.98
C VAL A 44 -15.68 -8.40 -5.15
N ASP A 45 -14.69 -8.91 -5.88
CA ASP A 45 -14.95 -9.66 -7.12
C ASP A 45 -15.01 -11.19 -6.93
N TYR A 46 -14.18 -11.70 -6.02
CA TYR A 46 -14.09 -13.13 -5.73
C TYR A 46 -14.25 -13.36 -4.24
N HIS A 47 -15.41 -13.86 -3.83
CA HIS A 47 -15.77 -13.97 -2.41
C HIS A 47 -15.14 -15.17 -1.70
N SER A 48 -14.72 -16.22 -2.43
CA SER A 48 -14.09 -17.42 -1.86
C SER A 48 -12.60 -17.23 -1.54
N GLN A 49 -12.24 -16.08 -0.96
CA GLN A 49 -10.88 -15.77 -0.53
C GLN A 49 -10.88 -15.03 0.82
N PRO A 50 -9.73 -14.93 1.51
CA PRO A 50 -9.66 -14.22 2.77
C PRO A 50 -9.94 -12.71 2.61
N TRP A 51 -10.38 -12.09 3.69
CA TRP A 51 -10.60 -10.64 3.77
C TRP A 51 -9.29 -9.87 3.64
N PHE A 52 -9.37 -8.70 3.00
CA PHE A 52 -8.23 -7.81 2.83
C PHE A 52 -7.96 -7.01 4.09
N LEU A 53 -6.68 -6.77 4.35
CA LEU A 53 -6.21 -5.68 5.20
C LEU A 53 -5.74 -4.55 4.28
N ASN A 54 -6.33 -3.38 4.41
CA ASN A 54 -6.12 -2.23 3.53
C ASN A 54 -5.66 -0.99 4.29
N CYS A 55 -4.85 -0.15 3.65
CA CYS A 55 -4.56 1.22 4.07
C CYS A 55 -4.20 2.10 2.87
N VAL A 56 -4.15 3.41 3.10
CA VAL A 56 -3.66 4.40 2.13
C VAL A 56 -2.41 5.07 2.69
N LEU A 57 -1.40 5.24 1.83
CA LEU A 57 -0.22 6.04 2.11
C LEU A 57 -0.28 7.35 1.31
N GLN A 58 -0.04 8.48 1.96
CA GLN A 58 0.38 9.69 1.27
C GLN A 58 1.90 9.64 1.11
N ILE A 59 2.36 9.84 -0.11
CA ILE A 59 3.79 9.85 -0.42
C ILE A 59 4.19 11.14 -1.14
N GLU A 60 5.46 11.47 -1.00
CA GLU A 60 6.14 12.55 -1.70
C GLU A 60 7.37 11.95 -2.41
N THR A 61 7.51 12.24 -3.70
CA THR A 61 8.60 11.72 -4.54
C THR A 61 8.85 12.61 -5.76
N GLU A 62 10.05 12.56 -6.33
CA GLU A 62 10.40 13.22 -7.59
C GLU A 62 10.11 12.37 -8.83
N LEU A 63 9.64 11.13 -8.65
CA LEU A 63 9.25 10.25 -9.74
C LEU A 63 7.96 10.73 -10.41
N SER A 64 7.95 10.70 -11.74
CA SER A 64 6.73 10.80 -12.55
C SER A 64 5.79 9.62 -12.28
N PRO A 65 4.49 9.72 -12.66
CA PRO A 65 3.55 8.63 -12.46
C PRO A 65 4.00 7.29 -13.08
N GLU A 66 4.61 7.33 -14.26
CA GLU A 66 5.11 6.15 -14.97
C GLU A 66 6.32 5.54 -14.26
N GLU A 67 7.27 6.36 -13.81
CA GLU A 67 8.43 5.90 -13.02
C GLU A 67 8.04 5.38 -11.64
N LEU A 68 6.97 5.92 -11.04
CA LEU A 68 6.44 5.45 -9.78
C LEU A 68 5.74 4.07 -9.92
N LEU A 69 5.21 3.77 -11.10
CA LEU A 69 4.52 2.50 -11.39
C LEU A 69 5.49 1.36 -11.73
N SER A 70 6.63 1.66 -12.35
CA SER A 70 7.64 0.67 -12.82
C SER A 70 8.43 0.02 -11.69
#